data_AF-A0A7X0DEK2-F1
#
_entry.id   AF-A0A7X0DEK2-F1
#
_cell.length_a   1.000
_cell.length_b   1.000
_cell.length_c   1.000
_cell.angle_alpha   90.00
_cell.angle_beta   90.00
_cell.angle_gamma   90.00
#
_symmetry.space_group_name_H-M   'P 1'
#
loop_
_entity.id
_entity.type
_entity.pdbx_description
1 polymer ?
#
loop_
_entity_poly.entity_id
_entity_poly.type
_entity_poly.pdbx_seq_one_letter_code
_entity_poly.pdbx_strand_id
1 'polypeptide(L)' 'MYQPPEAIFKGYIEVGGEQIGYRLKNDRLEKLSDNGFAKQRRMIGMVSQQFNLCPHMTVLQNIIEAPEKG' A
#
# COMPACT_ATOMS: atom_id res chain seq x y z
N MET A 1 23.58 3.20 -25.36
CA MET A 1 22.16 3.59 -25.51
C MET A 1 21.36 2.73 -24.54
N TYR A 2 20.94 3.29 -23.39
CA TYR A 2 20.08 2.56 -22.46
C TYR A 2 18.64 2.77 -22.90
N GLN A 3 17.99 1.71 -23.39
CA GLN A 3 16.54 1.71 -23.56
C GLN A 3 15.93 1.37 -22.19
N PRO A 4 15.08 2.25 -21.61
CA PRO A 4 14.31 1.86 -20.43
C PRO A 4 13.37 0.71 -20.82
N PRO A 5 13.14 -0.27 -19.94
CA PRO A 5 12.21 -1.35 -20.22
C PRO A 5 10.82 -0.77 -20.50
N GLU A 6 10.16 -1.27 -21.55
CA GLU A 6 8.79 -0.94 -21.88
C GLU A 6 7.87 -1.37 -20.73
N ALA A 7 7.44 -0.41 -19.91
CA ALA A 7 6.64 -0.67 -18.72
C ALA A 7 5.16 -0.93 -19.11
N ILE A 8 4.88 -2.11 -19.66
CA ILE A 8 3.50 -2.59 -19.81
C ILE A 8 3.11 -3.33 -18.53
N PHE A 9 2.66 -2.61 -17.50
CA PHE A 9 2.06 -3.23 -16.33
C PHE A 9 0.55 -3.43 -16.56
N LYS A 10 0.17 -4.59 -17.10
CA LYS A 10 -1.21 -5.08 -17.05
C LYS A 10 -1.32 -6.07 -15.90
N GLY A 11 -2.28 -5.87 -15.01
CA GLY A 11 -2.54 -6.75 -13.88
C GLY A 11 -3.29 -6.05 -12.77
N TYR A 12 -3.68 -6.81 -11.75
CA TYR A 12 -4.24 -6.30 -10.52
C TYR A 12 -3.64 -7.05 -9.33
N ILE A 13 -3.73 -6.44 -8.15
CA ILE A 13 -3.32 -7.07 -6.90
C ILE A 13 -4.59 -7.33 -6.11
N GLU A 14 -4.72 -8.55 -5.60
CA GLU A 14 -5.79 -8.94 -4.69
C GLU A 14 -5.19 -9.31 -3.33
N VAL A 15 -5.78 -8.81 -2.25
CA VAL A 15 -5.43 -9.18 -0.88
C VAL A 15 -6.71 -9.56 -0.16
N GLY A 16 -6.77 -10.78 0.38
CA GLY A 16 -7.94 -11.24 1.13
C GLY A 16 -9.25 -11.25 0.33
N GLY A 17 -9.18 -11.43 -1.00
CA GLY A 17 -10.36 -11.41 -1.88
C GLY A 17 -10.79 -10.02 -2.36
N GLU A 18 -10.05 -8.96 -1.98
CA GLU A 18 -10.32 -7.60 -2.45
C GLU A 18 -9.23 -7.08 -3.38
N GLN A 19 -9.63 -6.51 -4.52
CA GLN A 19 -8.69 -5.81 -5.39
C GLN A 19 -8.20 -4.52 -4.72
N ILE A 20 -6.89 -4.36 -4.65
CA ILE A 20 -6.25 -3.20 -4.03
C ILE A 20 -6.47 -1.95 -4.88
N GLY A 21 -6.97 -0.88 -4.24
CA GLY A 21 -7.27 0.40 -4.89
C GLY A 21 -8.62 0.47 -5.60
N TYR A 22 -9.38 -0.63 -5.62
CA TYR A 22 -10.70 -0.71 -6.25
C TYR A 22 -11.71 -1.39 -5.33
N ARG A 23 -13.00 -1.20 -5.61
CA ARG A 23 -14.05 -2.05 -5.07
C ARG A 23 -14.94 -2.55 -6.20
N LEU A 24 -15.44 -3.76 -6.06
CA LEU A 24 -16.51 -4.26 -6.90
C LEU A 24 -17.84 -3.65 -6.44
N LYS A 25 -18.57 -3.02 -7.35
CA LYS A 25 -19.91 -2.50 -7.12
C LYS A 25 -20.72 -2.67 -8.40
N ASN A 26 -21.86 -3.36 -8.33
CA ASN A 26 -22.73 -3.65 -9.48
C ASN A 26 -21.93 -4.25 -10.65
N ASP A 27 -21.12 -5.28 -10.36
CA ASP A 27 -20.26 -5.96 -11.33
C ASP A 27 -19.24 -5.07 -12.06
N ARG A 28 -18.97 -3.87 -11.52
CA ARG A 28 -17.97 -2.94 -12.03
C ARG A 28 -16.94 -2.58 -10.96
N LEU A 29 -15.68 -2.53 -11.37
CA LEU A 29 -14.59 -2.02 -10.54
C LEU A 29 -14.65 -0.50 -10.49
N GLU A 30 -14.81 0.05 -9.29
CA GLU A 30 -14.74 1.48 -9.02
C GLU A 30 -13.47 1.79 -8.24
N LYS A 31 -12.71 2.79 -8.70
CA LYS A 31 -11.51 3.25 -7.99
C LYS A 31 -11.91 3.79 -6.62
N LEU A 32 -11.15 3.40 -5.59
CA LEU A 32 -11.36 3.92 -4.24
C LEU A 32 -10.90 5.38 -4.14
N SER A 33 -11.57 6.14 -3.27
CA SER A 33 -11.03 7.42 -2.78
C SER A 33 -9.80 7.18 -1.90
N ASP A 34 -9.02 8.22 -1.64
CA ASP A 34 -7.83 8.13 -0.77
C ASP A 34 -8.17 7.56 0.60
N ASN A 35 -9.32 7.97 1.16
CA ASN A 35 -9.84 7.40 2.40
C ASN A 35 -10.13 5.91 2.27
N GLY A 36 -10.78 5.48 1.18
CA GLY A 36 -11.06 4.07 0.93
C GLY A 36 -9.78 3.23 0.79
N PHE A 37 -8.80 3.76 0.05
CA PHE A 37 -7.51 3.13 -0.13
C PHE A 37 -6.73 3.03 1.19
N ALA A 38 -6.77 4.07 2.03
CA ALA A 38 -6.19 4.06 3.36
C ALA A 38 -6.84 3.01 4.27
N LYS A 39 -8.15 2.74 4.12
CA LYS A 39 -8.80 1.64 4.85
C LYS A 39 -8.23 0.28 4.47
N GLN A 40 -8.01 0.02 3.18
CA GLN A 40 -7.39 -1.24 2.73
C GLN A 40 -5.96 -1.38 3.26
N ARG A 41 -5.15 -0.30 3.23
CA ARG A 41 -3.76 -0.33 3.72
C ARG A 41 -3.64 -0.67 5.19
N ARG A 42 -4.63 -0.33 6.04
CA ARG A 42 -4.60 -0.69 7.47
C ARG A 42 -4.59 -2.20 7.75
N MET A 43 -5.06 -3.02 6.81
CA MET A 43 -5.04 -4.48 6.94
C MET A 43 -3.71 -5.10 6.47
N ILE A 44 -2.80 -4.29 5.91
CA ILE A 44 -1.58 -4.74 5.27
C ILE A 44 -0.39 -4.17 6.05
N GLY A 45 0.36 -5.05 6.71
CA GLY A 45 1.66 -4.71 7.27
C GLY A 45 2.74 -4.79 6.20
N MET A 46 3.65 -3.82 6.15
CA MET A 46 4.82 -3.84 5.26
C MET A 46 6.11 -3.82 6.07
N VAL A 47 7.07 -4.65 5.68
CA VAL A 47 8.44 -4.65 6.21
C VAL A 47 9.42 -4.40 5.07
N SER A 48 10.50 -3.69 5.37
CA SER A 48 11.53 -3.31 4.40
C SER A 48 12.85 -4.01 4.72
N GLN A 49 13.69 -4.22 3.71
CA GLN A 49 15.01 -4.85 3.89
C GLN A 49 15.91 -4.05 4.85
N GLN A 50 15.81 -2.71 4.82
CA GLN A 50 16.39 -1.81 5.81
C GLN A 50 15.28 -1.29 6.74
N PHE A 51 15.61 -1.05 8.01
CA PHE A 51 14.64 -0.55 8.98
C PHE A 51 14.12 0.84 8.59
N ASN A 52 12.80 0.96 8.42
CA ASN A 52 12.09 2.22 8.19
C ASN A 52 11.57 2.80 9.52
N LEU A 53 12.48 3.02 10.47
CA LEU A 53 12.17 3.59 11.79
C LEU A 53 12.48 5.09 11.82
N CYS A 54 11.72 5.85 12.59
CA CYS A 54 11.99 7.25 12.89
C CYS A 54 13.16 7.34 13.90
N PRO A 55 14.34 7.86 13.50
CA PRO A 55 15.55 7.78 14.32
C PRO A 55 15.53 8.70 15.55
N HIS A 56 14.63 9.68 15.57
CA HIS A 56 14.44 10.62 16.68
C HIS A 56 13.38 10.14 17.68
N MET A 57 12.81 8.95 17.48
CA MET A 57 11.79 8.36 18.34
C MET A 57 12.36 7.14 19.07
N THR A 58 11.86 6.87 20.28
CA THR A 58 12.09 5.62 21.00
C THR A 58 11.43 4.44 20.28
N VAL A 59 11.78 3.22 20.70
CA VAL A 59 11.15 1.98 20.18
C VAL A 59 9.64 2.00 20.42
N LEU A 60 9.19 2.38 21.62
CA LEU A 60 7.77 2.43 21.96
C LEU A 60 7.01 3.46 21.12
N GLN A 61 7.60 4.63 20.90
CA GLN A 61 7.02 5.67 20.04
C GLN A 61 6.89 5.18 18.58
N ASN A 62 7.92 4.55 18.02
CA ASN A 62 7.84 3.96 16.66
C ASN A 62 6.71 2.93 16.52
N ILE A 63 6.43 2.14 17.57
CA ILE A 63 5.34 1.14 17.57
C ILE A 63 3.97 1.82 17.64
N ILE A 64 3.82 2.88 18.44
CA ILE A 64 2.54 3.56 18.67
C ILE A 64 2.13 4.43 17.47
N GLU A 65 3.06 5.19 16.89
CA GLU A 65 2.75 6.14 15.81
C GLU A 65 2.45 5.44 14.46
N ALA A 66 2.81 4.16 14.33
CA ALA A 66 2.84 3.41 13.08
C ALA A 66 3.75 4.04 12.00
N PRO A 67 4.10 3.31 10.92
CA PRO A 67 4.95 3.88 9.87
C PRO A 67 4.23 5.02 9.15
N GLU A 68 4.76 6.24 9.22
CA GLU A 68 4.18 7.43 8.57
C GLU A 68 4.21 7.36 7.04
N LYS A 69 5.04 6.50 6.47
CA LYS A 69 5.16 6.31 5.01
C LYS A 69 4.20 5.22 4.54
N GLY A 70 2.92 5.58 4.36
CA GLY A 70 1.87 4.67 3.91
C GLY A 70 0.86 5.29 2.95
#